data_AF-A0A7W5U8J1-F1
#
_entry.id   AF-A0A7W5U8J1-F1
#
_cell.length_a   1.000
_cell.length_b   1.000
_cell.length_c   1.000
_cell.angle_alpha   90.00
_cell.angle_beta   90.00
_cell.angle_gamma   90.00
#
_symmetry.space_group_name_H-M   'P 1'
#
loop_
_entity.id
_entity.type
_entity.pdbx_description
1 polymer ?
#
loop_
_entity_poly.entity_id
_entity_poly.type
_entity_poly.pdbx_seq_one_letter_code
_entity_poly.pdbx_strand_id
1 'polypeptide(L)'
;MFSCKALSAQLYRGMMIAMPVVYKIVPDTLWQQARQTGVFHGAAIDLTDGYIHLSTAKQAKKTAELYFAGQTGLLLVAIDGDALGEKLVFEPSRGGDLFPHLYAPLPLSAVLWERPLPIGDDGAHIFPEMSE
;
A
#
# COMPACT_ATOMS: atom_id res chain seq x y z
N MET A 1 -12.94 -34.52 -32.93
CA MET A 1 -13.88 -34.83 -31.85
C MET A 1 -13.10 -34.96 -30.55
N PHE A 2 -13.32 -34.03 -29.61
CA PHE A 2 -13.13 -34.08 -28.13
C PHE A 2 -11.75 -34.55 -27.58
N SER A 3 -11.14 -33.96 -26.55
CA SER A 3 -11.57 -33.01 -25.54
C SER A 3 -10.33 -32.41 -24.86
N CYS A 4 -10.46 -31.13 -24.48
CA CYS A 4 -9.70 -30.46 -23.45
C CYS A 4 -9.63 -31.31 -22.15
N LYS A 5 -8.45 -31.46 -21.57
CA LYS A 5 -8.29 -31.74 -20.14
C LYS A 5 -7.52 -30.57 -19.55
N ALA A 6 -8.23 -29.80 -18.72
CA ALA A 6 -7.68 -28.75 -17.88
C ALA A 6 -6.48 -29.31 -17.09
N LEU A 7 -5.28 -28.78 -17.38
CA LEU A 7 -4.19 -28.87 -16.44
C LEU A 7 -4.49 -27.90 -15.30
N SER A 8 -4.72 -28.50 -14.14
CA SER A 8 -5.05 -27.90 -12.86
C SER A 8 -4.18 -26.68 -12.50
N ALA A 9 -4.84 -25.56 -12.19
CA ALA A 9 -4.25 -24.33 -11.66
C ALA A 9 -3.61 -24.50 -10.26
N GLN A 10 -3.61 -25.71 -9.67
CA GLN A 10 -3.07 -25.96 -8.35
C GLN A 10 -1.52 -26.01 -8.30
N LEU A 11 -0.85 -26.20 -9.44
CA LEU A 11 0.61 -26.46 -9.48
C LEU A 11 1.48 -25.24 -9.82
N TYR A 12 0.90 -24.10 -10.22
CA TYR A 12 1.62 -22.83 -10.42
C TYR A 12 1.74 -21.99 -9.14
N ARG A 13 1.42 -22.57 -7.97
CA ARG A 13 1.54 -21.89 -6.67
C ARG A 13 2.92 -22.06 -6.01
N GLY A 14 3.87 -22.71 -6.71
CA GLY A 14 5.15 -23.16 -6.16
C GLY A 14 6.36 -22.26 -6.39
N MET A 15 6.25 -21.14 -7.10
CA MET A 15 7.36 -20.19 -7.27
C MET A 15 6.87 -18.76 -7.62
N MET A 16 5.73 -18.35 -7.05
CA MET A 16 5.37 -16.92 -7.00
C MET A 16 6.06 -16.36 -5.77
N ILE A 17 7.01 -15.45 -5.94
CA ILE A 17 7.55 -14.68 -4.81
C ILE A 17 6.35 -13.92 -4.24
N ALA A 18 5.93 -14.28 -3.02
CA ALA A 18 4.86 -13.57 -2.32
C ALA A 18 5.24 -12.08 -2.22
N MET A 19 4.38 -11.22 -2.74
CA MET A 19 4.57 -9.78 -2.66
C MET A 19 4.40 -9.32 -1.21
N PRO A 20 5.28 -8.45 -0.71
CA PRO A 20 5.23 -8.05 0.69
C PRO A 20 4.00 -7.20 0.99
N VAL A 21 3.64 -7.12 2.27
CA VAL A 21 2.70 -6.10 2.76
C VAL A 21 3.29 -4.72 2.50
N VAL A 22 2.49 -3.86 1.90
CA VAL A 22 2.84 -2.46 1.59
C VAL A 22 1.90 -1.51 2.31
N TYR A 23 2.34 -0.27 2.50
CA TYR A 23 1.70 0.68 3.40
C TYR A 23 1.37 1.99 2.70
N LYS A 24 0.21 2.56 3.04
CA LYS A 24 -0.20 3.91 2.68
C LYS A 24 -0.37 4.76 3.93
N ILE A 25 0.21 5.95 3.92
CA ILE A 25 -0.14 7.02 4.87
C ILE A 25 -1.13 7.95 4.15
N VAL A 26 -2.26 8.23 4.80
CA VAL A 26 -3.37 8.98 4.19
C VAL A 26 -4.14 9.76 5.25
N PRO A 27 -4.64 10.98 4.95
CA PRO A 27 -5.58 11.67 5.83
C PRO A 27 -6.86 10.85 6.04
N ASP A 28 -7.34 10.75 7.28
CA ASP A 28 -8.57 9.99 7.59
C ASP A 28 -9.75 10.52 6.77
N THR A 29 -9.88 11.84 6.62
CA THR A 29 -10.95 12.46 5.83
C THR A 29 -11.01 11.99 4.38
N LEU A 30 -9.84 11.83 3.74
CA LEU A 30 -9.74 11.31 2.37
C LEU A 30 -10.06 9.81 2.34
N TRP A 31 -9.61 9.07 3.36
CA TRP A 31 -9.86 7.65 3.46
C TRP A 31 -11.34 7.31 3.73
N GLN A 32 -12.07 8.15 4.48
CA GLN A 32 -13.52 8.01 4.66
C GLN A 32 -14.27 7.96 3.33
N GLN A 33 -13.84 8.72 2.32
CA GLN A 33 -14.44 8.69 0.99
C GLN A 33 -14.23 7.33 0.31
N ALA A 34 -13.03 6.76 0.45
CA ALA A 34 -12.72 5.43 -0.08
C ALA A 34 -13.52 4.32 0.62
N ARG A 35 -13.75 4.45 1.94
CA ARG A 35 -14.63 3.53 2.69
C ARG A 35 -16.05 3.51 2.15
N GLN A 36 -16.56 4.64 1.67
CA GLN A 36 -17.93 4.74 1.11
C GLN A 36 -18.04 4.09 -0.27
N THR A 37 -17.00 4.19 -1.10
CA THR A 37 -17.00 3.66 -2.48
C THR A 37 -16.40 2.25 -2.59
N GLY A 38 -15.66 1.81 -1.57
CA GLY A 38 -14.87 0.57 -1.59
C GLY A 38 -13.57 0.68 -2.40
N VAL A 39 -13.22 1.88 -2.89
CA VAL A 39 -12.03 2.11 -3.73
C VAL A 39 -11.36 3.43 -3.38
N PHE A 40 -10.05 3.39 -3.14
CA PHE A 40 -9.20 4.56 -2.99
C PHE A 40 -8.54 4.91 -4.33
N HIS A 41 -8.81 6.10 -4.85
CA HIS A 41 -8.31 6.55 -6.16
C HIS A 41 -6.95 7.26 -6.10
N GLY A 42 -6.40 7.49 -4.90
CA GLY A 42 -5.16 8.25 -4.71
C GLY A 42 -5.39 9.60 -4.04
N ALA A 43 -4.35 10.13 -3.42
CA ALA A 43 -4.27 11.51 -2.97
C ALA A 43 -3.87 12.45 -4.12
N ALA A 44 -3.88 13.76 -3.89
CA ALA A 44 -3.57 14.75 -4.94
C ALA A 44 -2.22 14.49 -5.64
N ILE A 45 -1.19 14.10 -4.89
CA ILE A 45 0.12 13.77 -5.46
C ILE A 45 0.09 12.49 -6.29
N ASP A 46 -0.64 11.45 -5.83
CA ASP A 46 -0.77 10.19 -6.56
C ASP A 46 -1.45 10.39 -7.92
N LEU A 47 -2.50 11.24 -7.95
CA LEU A 47 -3.20 11.60 -9.18
C LEU A 47 -2.32 12.43 -10.13
N THR A 48 -1.44 13.27 -9.56
CA THR A 48 -0.52 14.10 -10.34
C THR A 48 0.55 13.25 -11.00
N ASP A 49 1.10 12.29 -10.26
CA ASP A 49 2.21 11.45 -10.71
C ASP A 49 1.74 10.20 -11.50
N GLY A 50 0.44 9.89 -11.42
CA GLY A 50 -0.21 8.82 -12.20
C GLY A 50 -0.17 7.44 -11.57
N TYR A 51 0.24 7.33 -10.30
CA TYR A 51 0.26 6.09 -9.52
C TYR A 51 0.12 6.37 -8.02
N ILE A 52 -0.39 5.39 -7.27
CA ILE A 52 -0.50 5.52 -5.81
C ILE A 52 0.86 5.18 -5.18
N HIS A 53 1.43 6.16 -4.49
CA HIS A 53 2.65 5.97 -3.71
C HIS A 53 2.35 5.10 -2.49
N LEU A 54 3.08 4.00 -2.37
CA LEU A 54 3.08 3.13 -1.21
C LEU A 54 4.50 3.11 -0.62
N SER A 55 4.66 2.44 0.51
CA SER A 55 5.94 2.23 1.16
C SER A 55 6.02 0.80 1.69
N THR A 56 7.22 0.22 1.74
CA THR A 56 7.48 -0.94 2.61
C THR A 56 7.49 -0.51 4.08
N ALA A 57 7.48 -1.46 5.03
CA ALA A 57 7.58 -1.15 6.46
C ALA A 57 8.82 -0.31 6.80
N LYS A 58 9.96 -0.64 6.18
CA LYS A 58 11.25 0.07 6.35
C LYS A 58 11.19 1.51 5.83
N GLN A 59 10.40 1.74 4.80
CA GLN A 59 10.24 3.06 4.18
C GLN A 59 9.20 3.94 4.87
N ALA A 60 8.13 3.34 5.42
CA ALA A 60 6.95 4.06 5.90
C ALA A 60 7.28 5.10 6.99
N LYS A 61 8.15 4.75 7.94
CA LYS A 61 8.59 5.67 9.00
C LYS A 61 9.28 6.90 8.42
N LYS A 62 10.23 6.69 7.49
CA LYS A 62 10.95 7.79 6.84
C LYS A 62 10.04 8.63 5.95
N THR A 63 9.06 8.01 5.30
CA THR A 63 8.02 8.71 4.54
C THR A 63 7.21 9.64 5.44
N ALA A 64 6.81 9.18 6.64
CA ALA A 64 6.10 10.01 7.62
C ALA A 64 6.94 11.21 8.05
N GLU A 65 8.21 10.99 8.40
CA GLU A 65 9.13 12.07 8.81
C GLU A 65 9.30 13.17 7.75
N LEU A 66 9.39 12.81 6.47
CA LEU A 66 9.69 13.77 5.42
C LEU A 66 8.47 14.54 4.91
N TYR A 67 7.29 13.91 4.88
CA TYR A 67 6.12 14.46 4.20
C TYR A 67 4.93 14.71 5.11
N PHE A 68 4.92 14.14 6.31
CA PHE A 68 3.77 14.17 7.23
C PHE A 68 4.13 14.70 8.62
N ALA A 69 5.35 15.20 8.83
CA ALA A 69 5.79 15.73 10.12
C ALA A 69 4.81 16.78 10.68
N GLY A 70 4.39 16.59 11.93
CA GLY A 70 3.46 17.49 12.61
C GLY A 70 1.98 17.36 12.18
N GLN A 71 1.66 16.51 11.20
CA GLN A 71 0.30 16.39 10.69
C GLN A 71 -0.53 15.38 11.49
N THR A 72 -1.64 15.82 12.08
CA THR A 72 -2.58 14.94 12.79
C THR A 72 -3.69 14.42 11.87
N GLY A 73 -4.50 13.46 12.36
CA GLY A 73 -5.64 12.94 11.60
C GLY A 73 -5.23 12.05 10.43
N LEU A 74 -4.09 11.37 10.56
CA LEU A 74 -3.57 10.42 9.59
C LEU A 74 -3.93 8.98 9.97
N LEU A 75 -4.02 8.15 8.94
CA LEU A 75 -4.06 6.70 9.05
C LEU A 75 -2.81 6.09 8.43
N LEU A 76 -2.40 4.96 8.99
CA LEU A 76 -1.56 3.98 8.33
C LEU A 76 -2.44 2.81 7.87
N VAL A 77 -2.39 2.52 6.58
CA VAL A 77 -3.15 1.43 5.96
C VAL A 77 -2.16 0.37 5.49
N ALA A 78 -2.35 -0.88 5.89
CA ALA A 78 -1.60 -2.02 5.39
C ALA A 78 -2.38 -2.74 4.31
N ILE A 79 -1.71 -3.03 3.21
CA ILE A 79 -2.30 -3.60 2.00
C ILE A 79 -1.57 -4.89 1.65
N ASP A 80 -2.34 -5.91 1.32
CA ASP A 80 -1.84 -7.17 0.77
C ASP A 80 -1.25 -6.93 -0.63
N GLY A 81 0.07 -7.03 -0.75
CA GLY A 81 0.76 -6.86 -2.02
C GLY A 81 0.36 -7.91 -3.06
N ASP A 82 0.11 -9.16 -2.64
CA ASP A 82 -0.26 -10.24 -3.55
C ASP A 82 -1.62 -9.97 -4.21
N ALA A 83 -2.54 -9.34 -3.47
CA ALA A 83 -3.85 -8.96 -3.97
C ALA A 83 -3.79 -7.86 -5.05
N LEU A 84 -2.68 -7.11 -5.16
CA LEU A 84 -2.49 -6.06 -6.14
C LEU A 84 -1.88 -6.58 -7.46
N GLY A 85 -1.17 -7.71 -7.40
CA GLY A 85 -0.56 -8.38 -8.54
C GLY A 85 0.36 -7.48 -9.36
N GLU A 86 0.36 -7.65 -10.68
CA GLU A 86 1.27 -6.97 -11.61
C GLU A 86 1.13 -5.44 -11.66
N LYS A 87 0.08 -4.88 -11.07
CA LYS A 87 -0.13 -3.42 -10.98
C LYS A 87 0.72 -2.78 -9.89
N LEU A 88 1.22 -3.57 -8.94
CA LEU A 88 2.16 -3.13 -7.93
C LEU A 88 3.59 -3.32 -8.46
N VAL A 89 4.25 -2.21 -8.77
CA VAL A 89 5.58 -2.18 -9.35
C VAL A 89 6.56 -1.59 -8.35
N PHE A 90 7.71 -2.23 -8.18
CA PHE A 90 8.79 -1.74 -7.32
C PHE A 90 9.84 -1.03 -8.17
N GLU A 91 9.96 0.29 -8.00
CA GLU A 91 10.82 1.11 -8.85
C GLU A 91 11.84 1.90 -8.03
N PRO A 92 13.05 2.14 -8.57
CA PRO A 92 14.04 2.97 -7.91
C PRO A 92 13.50 4.38 -7.64
N SER A 93 13.66 4.83 -6.40
CA SER A 93 13.31 6.18 -5.99
C SER A 93 14.51 6.81 -5.23
N ARG A 94 14.24 7.61 -4.21
CA ARG A 94 15.26 8.23 -3.36
C ARG A 94 16.23 7.19 -2.79
N GLY A 95 17.53 7.52 -2.81
CA GLY A 95 18.58 6.69 -2.21
C GLY A 95 18.86 5.36 -2.92
N GLY A 96 18.22 5.09 -4.07
CA GLY A 96 18.35 3.81 -4.79
C GLY A 96 17.44 2.70 -4.25
N ASP A 97 16.63 2.98 -3.21
CA ASP A 97 15.66 2.05 -2.68
C ASP A 97 14.48 1.87 -3.65
N LEU A 98 13.94 0.65 -3.70
CA LEU A 98 12.77 0.33 -4.51
C LEU A 98 11.48 0.67 -3.75
N PHE A 99 10.72 1.64 -4.24
CA PHE A 99 9.43 2.02 -3.68
C PHE A 99 8.29 1.30 -4.41
N PRO A 100 7.29 0.78 -3.68
CA PRO A 100 6.09 0.23 -4.30
C PRO A 100 5.20 1.34 -4.85
N HIS A 101 4.87 1.26 -6.14
CA HIS A 101 3.94 2.12 -6.84
C HIS A 101 2.79 1.28 -7.39
N LEU A 102 1.55 1.68 -7.09
CA LEU A 102 0.36 0.99 -7.60
C LEU A 102 -0.22 1.77 -8.80
N TYR A 103 -0.16 1.16 -9.98
CA TYR A 103 -0.69 1.70 -11.24
C TYR A 103 -2.18 1.34 -11.44
N ALA A 104 -2.98 1.53 -10.41
CA ALA A 104 -4.42 1.34 -10.42
C ALA A 104 -5.06 1.99 -9.19
N PRO A 105 -6.40 2.21 -9.18
CA PRO A 105 -7.12 2.45 -7.94
C PRO A 105 -6.91 1.28 -6.96
N LEU A 106 -6.78 1.59 -5.67
CA LEU A 106 -6.62 0.62 -4.59
C LEU A 106 -8.01 0.12 -4.14
N PRO A 107 -8.37 -1.16 -4.39
CA PRO A 107 -9.59 -1.71 -3.83
C PRO A 107 -9.44 -1.92 -2.32
N LEU A 108 -10.44 -1.53 -1.53
CA LEU A 108 -10.40 -1.74 -0.08
C LEU A 108 -10.47 -3.22 0.31
N SER A 109 -10.86 -4.12 -0.60
CA SER A 109 -10.76 -5.56 -0.39
C SER A 109 -9.32 -6.08 -0.28
N ALA A 110 -8.32 -5.31 -0.72
CA ALA A 110 -6.90 -5.64 -0.53
C ALA A 110 -6.32 -5.10 0.79
N VAL A 111 -7.10 -4.32 1.55
CA VAL A 111 -6.65 -3.74 2.82
C VAL A 111 -6.72 -4.81 3.91
N LEU A 112 -5.59 -5.05 4.56
CA LEU A 112 -5.47 -5.98 5.69
C LEU A 112 -5.95 -5.33 6.98
N TRP A 113 -5.53 -4.08 7.20
CA TRP A 113 -5.95 -3.26 8.32
C TRP A 113 -5.64 -1.79 8.06
N GLU A 114 -6.28 -0.94 8.83
CA GLU A 114 -6.06 0.50 8.87
C GLU A 114 -6.06 0.94 10.34
N ARG A 115 -5.12 1.80 10.71
CA ARG A 115 -4.93 2.24 12.10
C ARG A 115 -4.60 3.73 12.15
N PRO A 116 -5.05 4.46 13.19
CA PRO A 116 -4.59 5.83 13.42
C PRO A 116 -3.07 5.90 13.49
N LEU A 117 -2.51 6.98 12.95
CA LEU A 117 -1.08 7.29 13.01
C LEU A 117 -0.86 8.57 13.83
N PRO A 118 -1.05 8.53 15.17
CA PRO A 118 -0.92 9.70 16.02
C PRO A 118 0.53 10.18 16.12
N ILE A 119 0.73 11.37 16.67
CA ILE A 119 2.04 11.94 16.96
C ILE A 119 2.32 11.74 18.45
N GLY A 120 3.53 11.27 18.79
CA GLY A 120 4.01 11.13 20.15
C GLY A 120 4.59 12.43 20.72
N ASP A 121 4.96 12.39 22.00
CA ASP A 121 5.50 13.55 22.71
C ASP A 121 6.84 14.06 22.14
N ASP A 122 7.55 13.21 21.40
CA ASP A 122 8.80 13.53 20.69
C ASP A 122 8.57 14.17 19.31
N GLY A 123 7.31 14.36 18.90
CA GLY A 123 6.92 14.90 17.60
C GLY A 123 6.99 13.89 16.45
N ALA A 124 7.35 12.63 16.72
CA ALA A 124 7.36 11.56 15.72
C ALA A 124 6.01 10.82 15.68
N HIS A 125 5.69 10.24 14.52
CA HIS A 125 4.51 9.40 14.41
C HIS A 125 4.68 8.06 15.15
N ILE A 126 3.66 7.65 15.89
CA ILE A 126 3.62 6.36 16.59
C ILE A 126 3.07 5.31 15.63
N PHE A 127 3.95 4.45 15.14
CA PHE A 127 3.58 3.34 14.26
C PHE A 127 3.09 2.12 15.07
N PRO A 128 2.04 1.42 14.60
CA PRO A 128 1.73 0.09 15.09
C PRO A 128 2.82 -0.91 14.66
N GLU A 129 2.74 -2.13 15.17
CA GLU A 129 3.51 -3.25 14.62
C GLU A 129 3.21 -3.43 13.13
N MET A 130 4.27 -3.56 12.33
CA MET A 130 4.25 -3.73 10.89
C MET A 130 4.98 -5.02 10.53
N SER A 131 4.47 -5.74 9.53
CA SER A 131 5.19 -6.87 8.94
C SER A 131 6.40 -6.37 8.16
N GLU A 132 7.58 -6.89 8.51
CA GLU A 132 8.86 -6.67 7.80
C GLU A 132 8.95 -7.47 6.50
#